data_AF-A0A3B7MIG8-F1
#
_entry.id   AF-A0A3B7MIG8-F1
#
_cell.length_a   1.000
_cell.length_b   1.000
_cell.length_c   1.000
_cell.angle_alpha   90.00
_cell.angle_beta   90.00
_cell.angle_gamma   90.00
#
_symmetry.space_group_name_H-M   'P 1'
#
loop_
_entity.id
_entity.type
_entity.pdbx_description
1 polymer ?
#
loop_
_entity_poly.entity_id
_entity_poly.type
_entity_poly.pdbx_seq_one_letter_code
_entity_poly.pdbx_strand_id
1 'polypeptide(L)'
;MYFQIAMLCACLGTLIAFVPKIDVWVVKYRLAVTALWLSILVGICRLLAIWATSGTVLTKNALLFVYNWGKAALFFLVAWLTVLLVKSMVKDSNLSAPFKRMAGRIMKTTIWAAAITCASFYLMVTIGKSKNAKEMEDFFVQSGYPASLNYVIIMVECFFSIGLILHTRLRTGLLSAIVLLFVMLGAIFTHVRNGDPLEASYDAFTQLLVLCFLIILFLVEKKYRKANG
;
A
#
# COMPACT_ATOMS: atom_id res chain seq x y z
N MET A 1 8.30 -14.05 7.54
CA MET A 1 8.84 -13.29 8.70
C MET A 1 8.64 -11.78 8.61
N TYR A 2 9.23 -11.04 7.65
CA TYR A 2 9.17 -9.55 7.64
C TYR A 2 7.78 -8.93 7.52
N PHE A 3 6.82 -9.61 6.87
CA PHE A 3 5.46 -9.11 6.78
C PHE A 3 4.69 -9.25 8.11
N GLN A 4 4.89 -10.34 8.86
CA GLN A 4 4.29 -10.51 10.19
C GLN A 4 4.74 -9.37 11.11
N ILE A 5 6.01 -8.95 11.03
CA ILE A 5 6.54 -7.79 11.75
C ILE A 5 5.79 -6.51 11.33
N ALA A 6 5.59 -6.28 10.03
CA ALA A 6 4.86 -5.11 9.55
C ALA A 6 3.40 -5.08 10.03
N MET A 7 2.70 -6.22 10.08
CA MET A 7 1.35 -6.30 10.64
C MET A 7 1.34 -6.06 12.16
N LEU A 8 2.27 -6.67 12.90
CA LEU A 8 2.42 -6.42 14.34
C LEU A 8 2.67 -4.94 14.60
N CYS A 9 3.51 -4.30 13.78
CA CYS A 9 3.73 -2.86 13.79
C CYS A 9 2.43 -2.08 13.49
N ALA A 10 1.63 -2.48 12.51
CA ALA A 10 0.33 -1.84 12.27
C ALA A 10 -0.59 -1.97 13.51
N CYS A 11 -0.72 -3.16 14.09
CA CYS A 11 -1.48 -3.41 15.30
C CYS A 11 -0.98 -2.56 16.48
N LEU A 12 0.33 -2.52 16.72
CA LEU A 12 0.95 -1.66 17.75
C LEU A 12 0.64 -0.18 17.50
N GLY A 13 0.74 0.29 16.26
CA GLY A 13 0.36 1.65 15.88
C GLY A 13 -1.10 1.96 16.21
N THR A 14 -2.01 1.02 15.95
CA THR A 14 -3.42 1.17 16.35
C THR A 14 -3.62 1.21 17.86
N LEU A 15 -2.91 0.36 18.62
CA LEU A 15 -2.99 0.31 20.09
C LEU A 15 -2.45 1.59 20.73
N ILE A 16 -1.30 2.08 20.28
CA ILE A 16 -0.70 3.29 20.87
C ILE A 16 -1.52 4.53 20.53
N ALA A 17 -2.27 4.54 19.43
CA ALA A 17 -3.24 5.61 19.17
C ALA A 17 -4.39 5.69 20.21
N PHE A 18 -4.51 4.73 21.15
CA PHE A 18 -5.38 4.83 22.33
C PHE A 18 -4.69 5.43 23.57
N VAL A 19 -3.37 5.63 23.54
CA VAL A 19 -2.65 6.31 24.61
C VAL A 19 -2.93 7.83 24.51
N PRO A 20 -3.59 8.43 25.51
CA PRO A 20 -3.95 9.84 25.46
C PRO A 20 -2.72 10.68 25.78
N LYS A 21 -2.24 11.53 24.84
CA LYS A 21 -1.37 12.70 25.13
C LYS A 21 -0.91 13.57 23.95
N ILE A 22 -1.05 13.16 22.67
CA ILE A 22 -0.55 13.97 21.54
C ILE A 22 -1.70 14.70 20.83
N ASP A 23 -2.08 15.88 21.32
CA ASP A 23 -3.10 16.70 20.66
C ASP A 23 -2.54 17.81 19.74
N VAL A 24 -1.23 17.76 19.49
CA VAL A 24 -0.58 18.76 18.65
C VAL A 24 -0.77 18.42 17.17
N TRP A 25 -1.73 19.08 16.51
CA TRP A 25 -2.02 18.92 15.08
C TRP A 25 -0.80 19.09 14.16
N VAL A 26 0.14 19.96 14.54
CA VAL A 26 1.40 20.17 13.81
C VAL A 26 2.26 18.91 13.80
N VAL A 27 2.32 18.19 14.93
CA VAL A 27 3.07 16.93 15.04
C VAL A 27 2.42 15.85 14.16
N LYS A 28 1.09 15.72 14.21
CA LYS A 28 0.33 14.79 13.36
C LYS A 28 0.60 15.04 11.87
N TYR A 29 0.65 16.31 11.46
CA TYR A 29 0.99 16.67 10.08
C TYR A 29 2.43 16.35 9.69
N ARG A 30 3.40 16.67 10.55
CA ARG A 30 4.81 16.30 10.30
C ARG A 30 4.98 14.79 10.15
N LEU A 31 4.33 14.01 11.00
CA LEU A 31 4.34 12.54 10.91
C LEU A 31 3.72 12.03 9.61
N ALA A 32 2.63 12.64 9.13
CA ALA A 32 2.04 12.27 7.84
C ALA A 32 2.99 12.57 6.67
N VAL A 33 3.67 13.72 6.69
CA VAL A 33 4.71 14.05 5.69
C VAL A 33 5.90 13.10 5.77
N THR A 34 6.34 12.74 6.98
CA THR A 34 7.39 11.73 7.18
C THR A 34 6.98 10.37 6.61
N ALA A 35 5.74 9.93 6.85
CA ALA A 35 5.21 8.69 6.28
C ALA A 35 5.21 8.74 4.74
N LEU A 36 4.84 9.88 4.14
CA LEU A 36 4.92 10.07 2.69
C LEU A 36 6.35 9.92 2.17
N TRP A 37 7.32 10.62 2.75
CA TRP A 37 8.72 10.49 2.31
C TRP A 37 9.26 9.09 2.52
N LEU A 38 8.92 8.45 3.63
CA LEU A 38 9.29 7.06 3.90
C LEU A 38 8.67 6.10 2.86
N SER A 39 7.43 6.32 2.43
CA SER A 39 6.79 5.52 1.38
C SER A 39 7.54 5.58 0.04
N ILE A 40 7.99 6.79 -0.33
CA ILE A 40 8.78 7.02 -1.54
C ILE A 40 10.15 6.35 -1.41
N LEU A 41 10.84 6.56 -0.28
CA LEU A 41 12.15 5.96 -0.01
C LEU A 41 12.09 4.43 -0.06
N VAL A 42 11.11 3.81 0.60
CA VAL A 42 10.90 2.35 0.59
C VAL A 42 10.68 1.85 -0.85
N GLY A 43 9.89 2.57 -1.65
CA GLY A 43 9.68 2.26 -3.07
C GLY A 43 10.98 2.31 -3.88
N ILE A 44 11.78 3.38 -3.71
CA ILE A 44 13.07 3.54 -4.39
C ILE A 44 14.06 2.47 -3.95
N CYS A 45 14.20 2.19 -2.65
CA CYS A 45 15.11 1.16 -2.15
C CYS A 45 14.75 -0.22 -2.72
N ARG A 46 13.45 -0.54 -2.82
CA ARG A 46 13.01 -1.80 -3.42
C ARG A 46 13.35 -1.87 -4.91
N LEU A 47 13.11 -0.78 -5.65
CA LEU A 47 13.49 -0.69 -7.05
C LEU A 47 15.00 -0.92 -7.20
N LEU A 48 15.83 -0.16 -6.49
CA LEU A 48 17.28 -0.31 -6.52
C LEU A 48 17.73 -1.73 -6.14
N ALA A 49 17.09 -2.39 -5.19
CA ALA A 49 17.42 -3.77 -4.82
C ALA A 49 17.20 -4.77 -5.97
N ILE A 50 16.21 -4.54 -6.84
CA ILE A 50 15.92 -5.37 -8.03
C ILE A 50 16.94 -5.11 -9.15
N TRP A 51 17.48 -3.90 -9.24
CA TRP A 51 18.51 -3.53 -10.22
C TRP A 51 19.93 -3.87 -9.76
N ALA A 52 20.17 -3.90 -8.45
CA ALA A 52 21.45 -4.26 -7.84
C ALA A 52 21.79 -5.76 -7.96
N THR A 53 21.15 -6.50 -8.86
CA THR A 53 21.48 -7.89 -9.19
C THR A 53 22.90 -8.05 -9.74
N SER A 54 23.52 -6.98 -10.24
CA SER A 54 24.93 -6.92 -10.65
C SER A 54 25.89 -6.34 -9.58
N GLY A 55 25.36 -5.90 -8.43
CA GLY A 55 26.15 -5.32 -7.34
C GLY A 55 26.74 -6.36 -6.38
N THR A 56 27.54 -5.89 -5.42
CA THR A 56 28.03 -6.75 -4.34
C THR A 56 26.86 -7.23 -3.47
N VAL A 57 26.96 -8.46 -2.95
CA VAL A 57 25.95 -9.06 -2.03
C VAL A 57 25.62 -8.12 -0.86
N LEU A 58 26.61 -7.36 -0.39
CA LEU A 58 26.45 -6.37 0.68
C LEU A 58 25.46 -5.27 0.32
N THR A 59 25.57 -4.67 -0.87
CA THR A 59 24.67 -3.59 -1.32
C THR A 59 23.22 -4.08 -1.42
N LYS A 60 23.02 -5.28 -1.97
CA LYS A 60 21.68 -5.90 -2.05
C LYS A 60 21.08 -6.12 -0.66
N ASN A 61 21.87 -6.66 0.27
CA ASN A 61 21.41 -6.92 1.64
C ASN A 61 21.09 -5.64 2.40
N ALA A 62 21.90 -4.59 2.24
CA ALA A 62 21.64 -3.28 2.84
C ALA A 62 20.32 -2.67 2.32
N LEU A 63 20.09 -2.71 1.01
CA LEU A 63 18.84 -2.21 0.40
C LEU A 63 17.62 -3.00 0.87
N LEU A 64 17.72 -4.33 0.97
CA LEU A 64 16.65 -5.19 1.47
C LEU A 64 16.38 -4.94 2.97
N PHE A 65 17.42 -4.68 3.76
CA PHE A 65 17.28 -4.33 5.17
C PHE A 65 16.49 -3.01 5.32
N VAL A 66 16.90 -1.96 4.60
CA VAL A 66 16.22 -0.65 4.61
C VAL A 66 14.77 -0.80 4.13
N TYR A 67 14.54 -1.56 3.06
CA TYR A 67 13.20 -1.83 2.55
C TYR A 67 12.32 -2.51 3.60
N ASN A 68 12.78 -3.59 4.22
CA ASN A 68 11.97 -4.37 5.15
C ASN A 68 11.63 -3.60 6.44
N TRP A 69 12.61 -2.92 7.04
CA TRP A 69 12.39 -2.12 8.24
C TRP A 69 11.64 -0.82 7.96
N GLY A 70 11.97 -0.15 6.85
CA GLY A 70 11.26 1.06 6.41
C GLY A 70 9.79 0.76 6.14
N LYS A 71 9.48 -0.39 5.52
CA LYS A 71 8.10 -0.86 5.33
C LYS A 71 7.38 -1.06 6.67
N ALA A 72 8.00 -1.74 7.65
CA ALA A 72 7.38 -1.96 8.95
C ALA A 72 7.08 -0.64 9.69
N ALA A 73 8.05 0.29 9.71
CA ALA A 73 7.87 1.63 10.28
C ALA A 73 6.76 2.41 9.57
N LEU A 74 6.65 2.27 8.25
CA LEU A 74 5.59 2.91 7.49
C LEU A 74 4.20 2.36 7.84
N PHE A 75 4.04 1.03 7.89
CA PHE A 75 2.76 0.41 8.27
C PHE A 75 2.31 0.86 9.67
N PHE A 76 3.24 0.93 10.62
CA PHE A 76 3.00 1.50 11.94
C PHE A 76 2.48 2.94 11.85
N LEU A 77 3.20 3.82 11.15
CA LEU A 77 2.86 5.24 11.05
C LEU A 77 1.51 5.47 10.37
N VAL A 78 1.25 4.78 9.26
CA VAL A 78 -0.02 4.88 8.52
C VAL A 78 -1.19 4.39 9.37
N ALA A 79 -1.05 3.24 10.04
CA ALA A 79 -2.09 2.68 10.90
C ALA A 79 -2.39 3.62 12.09
N TRP A 80 -1.34 4.07 12.78
CA TRP A 80 -1.47 5.03 13.89
C TRP A 80 -2.18 6.30 13.42
N LEU A 81 -1.68 6.96 12.37
CA LEU A 81 -2.23 8.23 11.88
C LEU A 81 -3.70 8.08 11.46
N THR A 82 -4.06 6.95 10.83
CA THR A 82 -5.44 6.66 10.46
C THR A 82 -6.34 6.60 11.69
N VAL A 83 -5.96 5.87 12.73
CA VAL A 83 -6.76 5.78 13.96
C VAL A 83 -6.91 7.14 14.64
N LEU A 84 -5.83 7.92 14.73
CA LEU A 84 -5.90 9.27 15.28
C LEU A 84 -6.84 10.18 14.48
N LEU A 85 -6.79 10.12 13.15
CA LEU A 85 -7.66 10.89 12.27
C LEU A 85 -9.13 10.53 12.46
N VAL A 86 -9.44 9.22 12.44
CA VAL A 86 -10.81 8.75 12.64
C VAL A 86 -11.33 9.18 14.01
N LYS A 87 -10.53 9.07 15.08
CA LYS A 87 -10.91 9.54 16.42
C LYS A 87 -11.17 11.04 16.46
N SER A 88 -10.27 11.84 15.88
CA SER A 88 -10.45 13.31 15.81
C SER A 88 -11.68 13.69 14.98
N MET A 89 -12.03 12.92 13.95
CA MET A 89 -13.22 13.17 13.14
C MET A 89 -14.52 12.75 13.83
N VAL A 90 -14.52 11.66 14.61
CA VAL A 90 -15.71 11.18 15.35
C VAL A 90 -16.00 12.06 16.56
N LYS A 91 -14.97 12.46 17.31
CA LYS A 91 -15.14 13.17 18.58
C LYS A 91 -15.55 14.64 18.41
N ASP A 92 -15.28 15.23 17.25
CA ASP A 92 -15.13 16.68 17.16
C ASP A 92 -15.87 17.27 15.94
N SER A 93 -17.19 17.07 15.91
CA SER A 93 -18.08 17.67 14.91
C SER A 93 -18.02 19.21 14.90
N ASN A 94 -17.59 19.80 16.02
CA ASN A 94 -17.50 21.24 16.25
C ASN A 94 -16.10 21.83 16.02
N LEU A 95 -15.16 21.09 15.40
CA LEU A 95 -13.85 21.64 15.05
C LEU A 95 -13.98 22.94 14.25
N SER A 96 -13.20 23.95 14.65
CA SER A 96 -13.11 25.20 13.90
C SER A 96 -12.53 24.97 12.50
N ALA A 97 -12.89 25.85 11.55
CA ALA A 97 -12.45 25.78 10.15
C ALA A 97 -10.92 25.55 9.95
N PRO A 98 -9.99 26.19 10.70
CA PRO A 98 -8.56 25.92 10.53
C PRO A 98 -8.18 24.47 10.88
N PHE A 99 -8.79 23.87 11.91
CA PHE A 99 -8.51 22.48 12.28
C PHE A 99 -9.10 21.49 11.27
N LYS A 100 -10.30 21.74 10.75
CA LYS A 100 -10.89 20.95 9.64
C LYS A 100 -9.97 20.96 8.40
N ARG A 101 -9.42 22.11 8.03
CA ARG A 101 -8.44 22.19 6.92
C ARG A 101 -7.17 21.40 7.21
N MET A 102 -6.67 21.44 8.45
CA MET A 102 -5.50 20.66 8.84
C MET A 102 -5.77 19.15 8.81
N ALA A 103 -6.88 18.70 9.38
CA ALA A 103 -7.29 17.29 9.36
C ALA A 103 -7.39 16.75 7.93
N GLY A 104 -7.98 17.52 7.01
CA GLY A 104 -8.07 17.17 5.59
C GLY A 104 -6.69 16.99 4.94
N ARG A 105 -5.72 17.87 5.26
CA ARG A 105 -4.34 17.74 4.76
C ARG A 105 -3.64 16.49 5.31
N ILE A 106 -3.75 16.24 6.61
CA ILE A 106 -3.16 15.05 7.24
C ILE A 106 -3.75 13.79 6.61
N MET A 107 -5.08 13.70 6.50
CA MET A 107 -5.76 12.57 5.86
C MET A 107 -5.30 12.37 4.41
N LYS A 108 -5.31 13.43 3.59
CA LYS A 108 -4.86 13.34 2.19
C LYS A 108 -3.42 12.81 2.09
N THR A 109 -2.51 13.33 2.92
CA THR A 109 -1.10 12.92 2.92
C THR A 109 -0.92 11.48 3.40
N THR A 110 -1.61 11.06 4.46
CA THR A 110 -1.55 9.68 4.98
C THR A 110 -2.07 8.67 3.96
N ILE A 111 -3.21 8.97 3.31
CA ILE A 111 -3.78 8.13 2.26
C ILE A 111 -2.82 8.04 1.07
N TRP A 112 -2.19 9.15 0.69
CA TRP A 112 -1.24 9.15 -0.42
C TRP A 112 0.02 8.33 -0.12
N ALA A 113 0.55 8.41 1.10
CA ALA A 113 1.66 7.58 1.54
C ALA A 113 1.31 6.07 1.44
N ALA A 114 0.13 5.68 1.92
CA ALA A 114 -0.35 4.31 1.81
C ALA A 114 -0.53 3.86 0.34
N ALA A 115 -1.08 4.73 -0.49
CA ALA A 115 -1.28 4.49 -1.92
C ALA A 115 0.05 4.31 -2.67
N ILE A 116 1.05 5.17 -2.42
CA ILE A 116 2.39 5.06 -3.02
C ILE A 116 3.05 3.74 -2.64
N THR A 117 2.95 3.33 -1.39
CA THR A 117 3.53 2.05 -0.95
C THR A 117 2.86 0.85 -1.62
N CYS A 118 1.53 0.82 -1.65
CA CYS A 118 0.81 -0.23 -2.36
C CYS A 118 1.16 -0.24 -3.85
N ALA A 119 1.14 0.91 -4.51
CA ALA A 119 1.51 1.04 -5.92
C ALA A 119 2.94 0.57 -6.20
N SER A 120 3.89 0.94 -5.35
CA SER A 120 5.28 0.49 -5.47
C SER A 120 5.40 -1.02 -5.36
N PHE A 121 4.55 -1.68 -4.55
CA PHE A 121 4.55 -3.13 -4.45
C PHE A 121 4.15 -3.78 -5.77
N TYR A 122 3.03 -3.34 -6.35
CA TYR A 122 2.54 -3.85 -7.63
C TYR A 122 3.51 -3.60 -8.78
N LEU A 123 4.05 -2.38 -8.89
CA LEU A 123 5.06 -2.07 -9.90
C LEU A 123 6.30 -2.96 -9.80
N MET A 124 6.67 -3.39 -8.59
CA MET A 124 7.81 -4.31 -8.44
C MET A 124 7.44 -5.76 -8.77
N VAL A 125 6.21 -6.19 -8.45
CA VAL A 125 5.69 -7.50 -8.85
C VAL A 125 5.63 -7.60 -10.37
N THR A 126 5.16 -6.56 -11.06
CA THR A 126 5.12 -6.56 -12.53
C THR A 126 6.51 -6.62 -13.14
N ILE A 127 7.49 -5.87 -12.63
CA ILE A 127 8.90 -6.00 -13.06
C ILE A 127 9.41 -7.43 -12.85
N GLY A 128 9.09 -8.05 -11.72
CA GLY A 128 9.43 -9.45 -11.44
C GLY A 128 8.81 -10.41 -12.45
N LYS A 129 7.52 -10.27 -12.75
CA LYS A 129 6.83 -11.07 -13.78
C LYS A 129 7.43 -10.86 -15.16
N SER A 130 7.81 -9.63 -15.51
CA SER A 130 8.47 -9.33 -16.80
C SER A 130 9.86 -9.94 -16.91
N LYS A 131 10.65 -9.96 -15.82
CA LYS A 131 11.97 -10.61 -15.82
C LYS A 131 11.89 -12.13 -15.95
N ASN A 132 10.80 -12.74 -15.47
CA ASN A 132 10.56 -14.18 -15.52
C ASN A 132 9.36 -14.51 -16.44
N ALA A 133 9.26 -13.81 -17.59
CA ALA A 133 8.08 -13.87 -18.45
C ALA A 133 7.74 -15.29 -18.88
N LYS A 134 8.74 -16.09 -19.29
CA LYS A 134 8.55 -17.48 -19.71
C LYS A 134 7.99 -18.36 -18.60
N GLU A 135 8.55 -18.29 -17.39
CA GLU A 135 8.06 -19.05 -16.24
C GLU A 135 6.62 -18.67 -15.88
N MET A 136 6.30 -17.37 -15.98
CA MET A 136 4.93 -16.89 -15.77
C MET A 136 3.97 -17.33 -16.88
N GLU A 137 4.38 -17.34 -18.14
CA GLU A 137 3.58 -17.88 -19.24
C GLU A 137 3.28 -19.36 -19.04
N ASP A 138 4.30 -20.16 -18.72
CA ASP A 138 4.18 -21.58 -18.44
C ASP A 138 3.22 -21.82 -17.26
N PHE A 139 3.34 -21.03 -16.20
CA PHE A 139 2.41 -21.06 -15.05
C PHE A 139 0.96 -20.80 -15.47
N PHE A 140 0.71 -19.79 -16.31
CA PHE A 140 -0.65 -19.48 -16.78
C PHE A 140 -1.21 -20.59 -17.67
N VAL A 141 -0.39 -21.15 -18.56
CA VAL A 141 -0.79 -22.28 -19.43
C VAL A 141 -1.13 -23.52 -18.61
N GLN A 142 -0.29 -23.87 -17.63
CA GLN A 142 -0.55 -24.97 -16.70
C GLN A 142 -1.82 -24.75 -15.87
N SER A 143 -2.13 -23.49 -15.54
CA SER A 143 -3.36 -23.10 -14.84
C SER A 143 -4.61 -23.10 -15.74
N GLY A 144 -4.48 -23.44 -17.02
CA GLY A 144 -5.57 -23.48 -17.99
C GLY A 144 -5.99 -22.12 -18.52
N TYR A 145 -5.10 -21.14 -18.53
CA TYR A 145 -5.28 -19.82 -19.14
C TYR A 145 -4.36 -19.64 -20.35
N PRO A 146 -4.71 -18.76 -21.32
CA PRO A 146 -3.77 -18.42 -22.38
C PRO A 146 -2.57 -17.62 -21.82
N ALA A 147 -1.38 -17.85 -22.36
CA ALA A 147 -0.17 -17.10 -22.00
C ALA A 147 -0.34 -15.58 -22.13
N SER A 148 -1.16 -15.12 -23.09
CA SER A 148 -1.49 -13.70 -23.29
C SER A 148 -2.11 -13.03 -22.06
N LEU A 149 -2.80 -13.79 -21.20
CA LEU A 149 -3.42 -13.25 -19.99
C LEU A 149 -2.38 -12.69 -19.00
N ASN A 150 -1.17 -13.27 -18.93
CA ASN A 150 -0.08 -12.74 -18.11
C ASN A 150 0.23 -11.27 -18.45
N TYR A 151 0.33 -10.95 -19.74
CA TYR A 151 0.61 -9.60 -20.21
C TYR A 151 -0.54 -8.62 -19.93
N VAL A 152 -1.78 -9.09 -20.04
CA VAL A 152 -2.97 -8.29 -19.66
C VAL A 152 -2.92 -7.96 -18.18
N ILE A 153 -2.61 -8.93 -17.32
CA ILE A 153 -2.48 -8.70 -15.87
C ILE A 153 -1.35 -7.73 -15.56
N ILE A 154 -0.17 -7.87 -16.18
CA ILE A 154 0.95 -6.93 -16.03
C ILE A 154 0.53 -5.51 -16.40
N MET A 155 -0.15 -5.34 -17.54
CA MET A 155 -0.63 -4.05 -17.99
C MET A 155 -1.63 -3.43 -17.00
N VAL A 156 -2.61 -4.22 -16.53
CA VAL A 156 -3.63 -3.79 -15.56
C VAL A 156 -2.97 -3.40 -14.23
N GLU A 157 -2.09 -4.24 -13.70
CA GLU A 157 -1.36 -3.96 -12.46
C GLU A 157 -0.55 -2.66 -12.57
N CYS A 158 0.22 -2.47 -13.64
CA CYS A 158 0.98 -1.25 -13.89
C CYS A 158 0.07 -0.01 -13.99
N PHE A 159 -0.95 -0.06 -14.83
CA PHE A 159 -1.83 1.08 -15.10
C PHE A 159 -2.56 1.53 -13.84
N PHE A 160 -3.16 0.61 -13.08
CA PHE A 160 -3.90 0.97 -11.88
C PHE A 160 -2.99 1.31 -10.69
N SER A 161 -1.74 0.82 -10.67
CA SER A 161 -0.72 1.29 -9.71
C SER A 161 -0.34 2.74 -9.95
N ILE A 162 -0.17 3.15 -11.21
CA ILE A 162 0.02 4.57 -11.54
C ILE A 162 -1.22 5.37 -11.12
N GLY A 163 -2.42 4.82 -11.34
CA GLY A 163 -3.66 5.43 -10.86
C GLY A 163 -3.73 5.61 -9.33
N LEU A 164 -3.13 4.71 -8.53
CA LEU A 164 -2.99 4.89 -7.08
C LEU A 164 -2.06 6.07 -6.75
N ILE A 165 -0.91 6.18 -7.43
CA ILE A 165 0.06 7.28 -7.22
C ILE A 165 -0.56 8.63 -7.56
N LEU A 166 -1.33 8.70 -8.65
CA LEU A 166 -1.96 9.93 -9.15
C LEU A 166 -3.27 10.29 -8.43
N HIS A 167 -3.68 9.53 -7.42
CA HIS A 167 -4.95 9.75 -6.71
C HIS A 167 -5.12 11.18 -6.19
N THR A 168 -4.07 11.80 -5.65
CA THR A 168 -4.14 13.16 -5.07
C THR A 168 -4.46 14.26 -6.09
N ARG A 169 -4.25 13.99 -7.39
CA ARG A 169 -4.52 14.89 -8.52
C ARG A 169 -5.77 14.45 -9.31
N LEU A 170 -5.85 13.17 -9.68
CA LEU A 170 -6.87 12.65 -10.59
C LEU A 170 -8.04 11.93 -9.89
N ARG A 171 -7.95 11.71 -8.57
CA ARG A 171 -8.98 11.02 -7.75
C ARG A 171 -9.29 9.59 -8.22
N THR A 172 -8.35 8.96 -8.91
CA THR A 172 -8.43 7.59 -9.47
C THR A 172 -8.26 6.48 -8.43
N GLY A 173 -7.73 6.80 -7.24
CA GLY A 173 -7.33 5.79 -6.24
C GLY A 173 -8.39 4.75 -5.85
N LEU A 174 -9.67 5.14 -5.71
CA LEU A 174 -10.73 4.17 -5.37
C LEU A 174 -10.94 3.14 -6.48
N LEU A 175 -11.05 3.59 -7.73
CA LEU A 175 -11.20 2.71 -8.89
C LEU A 175 -9.96 1.81 -9.04
N SER A 176 -8.77 2.38 -8.91
CA SER A 176 -7.52 1.62 -8.94
C SER A 176 -7.47 0.53 -7.89
N ALA A 177 -7.84 0.84 -6.65
CA ALA A 177 -7.82 -0.15 -5.58
C ALA A 177 -8.83 -1.29 -5.82
N ILE A 178 -10.02 -0.98 -6.34
CA ILE A 178 -11.03 -2.00 -6.68
C ILE A 178 -10.54 -2.91 -7.81
N VAL A 179 -9.94 -2.36 -8.86
CA VAL A 179 -9.46 -3.20 -9.97
C VAL A 179 -8.31 -4.10 -9.51
N LEU A 180 -7.34 -3.55 -8.78
CA LEU A 180 -6.25 -4.35 -8.22
C LEU A 180 -6.75 -5.41 -7.22
N LEU A 181 -7.83 -5.14 -6.50
CA LEU A 181 -8.48 -6.11 -5.61
C LEU A 181 -8.99 -7.33 -6.40
N PHE A 182 -9.65 -7.10 -7.54
CA PHE A 182 -10.08 -8.19 -8.42
C PHE A 182 -8.90 -8.96 -9.02
N VAL A 183 -7.79 -8.30 -9.34
CA VAL A 183 -6.56 -8.99 -9.76
C VAL A 183 -6.05 -9.93 -8.67
N MET A 184 -6.04 -9.50 -7.40
CA MET A 184 -5.64 -10.37 -6.29
C MET A 184 -6.60 -11.53 -6.05
N LEU A 185 -7.91 -11.30 -6.16
CA LEU A 185 -8.90 -12.39 -6.08
C LEU A 185 -8.66 -13.43 -7.20
N GLY A 186 -8.38 -12.98 -8.43
CA GLY A 186 -8.03 -13.86 -9.54
C GLY A 186 -6.74 -14.65 -9.32
N ALA A 187 -5.72 -14.02 -8.73
CA ALA A 187 -4.48 -14.68 -8.37
C ALA A 187 -4.70 -15.77 -7.30
N ILE A 188 -5.43 -15.45 -6.22
CA ILE A 188 -5.79 -16.41 -5.17
C ILE A 188 -6.59 -17.58 -5.76
N PHE A 189 -7.60 -17.29 -6.59
CA PHE A 189 -8.40 -18.32 -7.23
C PHE A 189 -7.56 -19.25 -8.11
N THR A 190 -6.60 -18.69 -8.86
CA THR A 190 -5.67 -19.47 -9.68
C THR A 190 -4.86 -20.44 -8.84
N HIS A 191 -4.27 -19.99 -7.73
CA HIS A 191 -3.53 -20.87 -6.82
C HIS A 191 -4.41 -21.95 -6.19
N VAL A 192 -5.63 -21.60 -5.76
CA VAL A 192 -6.59 -22.58 -5.21
C VAL A 192 -6.95 -23.64 -6.25
N ARG A 193 -7.20 -23.23 -7.50
CA ARG A 193 -7.50 -24.12 -8.61
C ARG A 193 -6.35 -25.09 -8.90
N ASN A 194 -5.12 -24.63 -8.80
CA ASN A 194 -3.92 -25.44 -9.04
C ASN A 194 -3.60 -26.40 -7.87
N GLY A 195 -4.27 -26.25 -6.73
CA GLY A 195 -3.92 -26.99 -5.52
C GLY A 195 -2.59 -26.54 -4.90
N ASP A 196 -2.17 -25.31 -5.19
CA ASP A 196 -0.93 -24.76 -4.66
C ASP A 196 -1.00 -24.63 -3.12
N PRO A 197 0.13 -24.77 -2.42
CA PRO A 197 0.17 -24.51 -0.99
C PRO A 197 -0.23 -23.06 -0.69
N LEU A 198 -0.91 -22.83 0.45
CA LEU A 198 -1.36 -21.49 0.86
C LEU A 198 -0.24 -20.45 0.92
N GLU A 199 0.99 -20.88 1.17
CA GLU A 199 2.17 -20.02 1.17
C GLU A 199 2.41 -19.35 -0.20
N ALA A 200 2.10 -20.03 -1.31
CA ALA A 200 2.20 -19.46 -2.65
C ALA A 200 1.21 -18.29 -2.87
N SER A 201 0.06 -18.33 -2.19
CA SER A 201 -0.96 -17.27 -2.25
C SER A 201 -0.79 -16.17 -1.21
N TYR A 202 0.19 -16.29 -0.31
CA TYR A 202 0.29 -15.44 0.88
C TYR A 202 0.42 -13.95 0.54
N ASP A 203 1.22 -13.64 -0.48
CA ASP A 203 1.43 -12.27 -0.94
C ASP A 203 0.14 -11.69 -1.55
N ALA A 204 -0.62 -12.49 -2.31
CA ALA A 204 -1.89 -12.07 -2.90
C ALA A 204 -2.95 -11.78 -1.81
N PHE A 205 -3.07 -12.65 -0.81
CA PHE A 205 -3.95 -12.43 0.35
C PHE A 205 -3.57 -11.18 1.13
N THR A 206 -2.28 -10.99 1.35
CA THR A 206 -1.74 -9.81 2.03
C THR A 206 -2.13 -8.53 1.29
N GLN A 207 -1.91 -8.49 -0.04
CA GLN A 207 -2.26 -7.32 -0.84
C GLN A 207 -3.76 -7.09 -0.91
N LEU A 208 -4.56 -8.15 -0.92
CA LEU A 208 -6.03 -8.06 -0.84
C LEU A 208 -6.46 -7.29 0.42
N LEU A 209 -5.89 -7.60 1.59
CA LEU A 209 -6.21 -6.90 2.84
C LEU A 209 -5.77 -5.42 2.80
N VAL A 210 -4.59 -5.14 2.27
CA VAL A 210 -4.08 -3.76 2.09
C VAL A 210 -5.00 -2.95 1.18
N LEU A 211 -5.49 -3.55 0.10
CA LEU A 211 -6.42 -2.92 -0.83
C LEU A 211 -7.80 -2.67 -0.21
N CYS A 212 -8.35 -3.63 0.54
CA CYS A 212 -9.57 -3.43 1.31
C CYS A 212 -9.45 -2.22 2.24
N PHE A 213 -8.33 -2.11 2.96
CA PHE A 213 -8.06 -0.97 3.83
C PHE A 213 -7.96 0.35 3.05
N LEU A 214 -7.24 0.37 1.91
CA LEU A 214 -7.17 1.55 1.04
C LEU A 214 -8.53 1.97 0.49
N ILE A 215 -9.40 1.02 0.10
CA ILE A 215 -10.75 1.30 -0.36
C ILE A 215 -11.53 2.03 0.75
N ILE A 216 -11.48 1.53 1.98
CA ILE A 216 -12.13 2.18 3.14
C ILE A 216 -11.60 3.60 3.31
N LEU A 217 -10.28 3.80 3.26
CA LEU A 217 -9.66 5.12 3.36
C LEU A 217 -10.13 6.09 2.27
N PHE A 218 -10.19 5.65 1.01
CA PHE A 218 -10.68 6.49 -0.09
C PHE A 218 -12.17 6.83 0.06
N LEU A 219 -12.98 5.91 0.59
CA LEU A 219 -14.39 6.17 0.90
C LEU A 219 -14.56 7.19 2.02
N VAL A 220 -13.77 7.08 3.08
CA VAL A 220 -13.73 8.06 4.19
C VAL A 220 -13.32 9.43 3.66
N GLU A 221 -12.27 9.50 2.84
CA GLU A 221 -11.82 10.75 2.23
C GLU A 221 -12.89 11.38 1.34
N LYS A 222 -13.57 10.58 0.51
CA LYS A 222 -14.69 11.04 -0.33
C LYS A 222 -15.82 11.62 0.51
N LYS A 223 -16.22 10.95 1.59
CA LYS A 223 -17.25 11.43 2.52
C LYS A 223 -16.82 12.72 3.22
N TYR A 224 -15.58 12.78 3.70
CA TYR A 224 -15.02 13.96 4.35
C TYR A 224 -15.03 15.18 3.45
N ARG A 225 -14.61 15.04 2.18
CA ARG A 225 -14.65 16.14 1.21
C ARG A 225 -16.05 16.64 0.97
N LYS A 226 -17.04 15.75 0.78
CA LYS A 226 -18.44 16.13 0.56
C LYS A 226 -19.03 16.91 1.75
N ALA A 227 -18.55 16.65 2.97
CA ALA A 227 -19.03 17.35 4.16
C ALA A 227 -18.35 18.72 4.41
N ASN A 228 -17.23 19.02 3.73
CA ASN A 228 -16.40 20.20 4.03
C ASN A 228 -16.03 21.05 2.80
N GLY A 229 -16.57 20.73 1.61
CA GLY A 229 -16.37 21.48 0.37
C GLY A 229 -17.71 21.83 -0.23
#